data_AF-A0A6F8UUB1-F1
#
_entry.id   AF-A0A6F8UUB1-F1
#
_cell.length_a   1.000
_cell.length_b   1.000
_cell.length_c   1.000
_cell.angle_alpha   90.00
_cell.angle_beta   90.00
_cell.angle_gamma   90.00
#
_symmetry.space_group_name_H-M   'P 1'
#
loop_
_entity.id
_entity.type
_entity.pdbx_description
1 polymer ?
#
loop_
_entity_poly.entity_id
_entity_poly.type
_entity_poly.pdbx_seq_one_letter_code
_entity_poly.pdbx_strand_id
1 'polypeptide(L)'
;MTDSPQQSDDFDPHETDWEEHYLEQFGSKAAIEAETEHEMLIDQALARWKSVTKRIDPRTKEEIRLITYHGLETYPGSFADLKPHIIDAVSAAYPIPVELRGVLQEYQDWQDLRAARYQVCGWEMSQGVGARELILEDILSNRPGKTLDDIAVRATWWHSQCTEDFDVGNETHDQLHERILADIAELSAAPHAARVSTGFLSRWLKKGS
;
A
#
# COMPACT_ATOMS: atom_id res chain seq x y z
N MET A 1 -23.60 -53.71 -8.79
CA MET A 1 -24.39 -52.47 -8.90
C MET A 1 -24.49 -51.90 -7.50
N THR A 2 -23.59 -50.98 -7.18
CA THR A 2 -23.59 -50.24 -5.92
C THR A 2 -23.53 -48.79 -6.33
N ASP A 3 -24.68 -48.13 -6.25
CA ASP A 3 -24.80 -46.69 -6.43
C ASP A 3 -24.13 -46.00 -5.23
N SER A 4 -23.04 -45.30 -5.51
CA SER A 4 -22.46 -44.35 -4.56
C SER A 4 -23.32 -43.08 -4.59
N PRO A 5 -23.77 -42.57 -3.43
CA PRO A 5 -24.49 -41.31 -3.39
C PRO A 5 -23.55 -40.17 -3.77
N GLN A 6 -24.00 -39.32 -4.70
CA GLN A 6 -23.37 -38.03 -5.00
C GLN A 6 -23.28 -37.23 -3.69
N GLN A 7 -22.05 -36.89 -3.29
CA GLN A 7 -21.82 -35.83 -2.32
C GLN A 7 -22.47 -34.57 -2.88
N SER A 8 -23.47 -34.07 -2.18
CA SER A 8 -24.01 -32.74 -2.37
C SER A 8 -22.89 -31.74 -2.11
N ASP A 9 -22.63 -30.86 -3.07
CA ASP A 9 -21.79 -29.69 -2.91
C ASP A 9 -22.26 -28.92 -1.67
N ASP A 10 -21.42 -28.89 -0.64
CA ASP A 10 -21.54 -27.97 0.48
C ASP A 10 -21.37 -26.56 -0.08
N PHE A 11 -22.48 -25.92 -0.43
CA PHE A 11 -22.55 -24.52 -0.78
C PHE A 11 -22.26 -23.72 0.50
N ASP A 12 -21.05 -23.19 0.64
CA ASP A 12 -20.67 -22.31 1.74
C ASP A 12 -21.38 -20.96 1.55
N PRO A 13 -22.38 -20.60 2.38
CA PRO A 13 -23.12 -19.35 2.25
C PRO A 13 -22.28 -18.11 2.64
N HIS A 14 -20.99 -18.28 2.92
CA HIS A 14 -20.04 -17.23 3.24
C HIS A 14 -19.01 -16.97 2.12
N GLU A 15 -19.11 -17.63 0.97
CA GLU A 15 -18.35 -17.23 -0.21
C GLU A 15 -18.89 -15.88 -0.67
N THR A 16 -18.28 -14.81 -0.17
CA THR A 16 -18.54 -13.45 -0.63
C THR A 16 -18.26 -13.47 -2.12
N ASP A 17 -19.26 -13.17 -2.95
CA ASP A 17 -19.05 -12.99 -4.38
C ASP A 17 -18.17 -11.74 -4.56
N TRP A 18 -16.86 -11.96 -4.54
CA TRP A 18 -15.86 -10.90 -4.63
C TRP A 18 -16.00 -10.12 -5.94
N GLU A 19 -16.50 -10.76 -7.00
CA GLU A 19 -16.81 -10.09 -8.25
C GLU A 19 -17.96 -9.08 -8.04
N GLU A 20 -19.08 -9.50 -7.44
CA GLU A 20 -20.19 -8.60 -7.11
C GLU A 20 -19.74 -7.45 -6.19
N HIS A 21 -18.97 -7.75 -5.15
CA HIS A 21 -18.43 -6.75 -4.23
C HIS A 21 -17.60 -5.66 -4.94
N TYR A 22 -16.64 -6.05 -5.79
CA TYR A 22 -15.81 -5.08 -6.50
C TYR A 22 -16.57 -4.32 -7.59
N LEU A 23 -17.56 -4.95 -8.23
CA LEU A 23 -18.43 -4.27 -9.19
C LEU A 23 -19.31 -3.22 -8.50
N GLU A 24 -19.78 -3.46 -7.28
CA GLU A 24 -20.48 -2.46 -6.47
C GLU A 24 -19.55 -1.31 -6.05
N GLN A 25 -18.34 -1.63 -5.59
CA GLN A 25 -17.37 -0.64 -5.14
C GLN A 25 -16.89 0.30 -6.27
N PHE A 26 -16.50 -0.27 -7.41
CA PHE A 26 -15.93 0.48 -8.55
C PHE A 26 -16.98 0.86 -9.60
N GLY A 27 -18.22 0.37 -9.45
CA GLY A 27 -19.38 0.68 -10.29
C GLY A 27 -19.45 -0.07 -11.62
N SER A 28 -18.32 -0.47 -12.21
CA SER A 28 -18.30 -1.30 -13.42
C SER A 28 -16.94 -1.93 -13.68
N LYS A 29 -16.93 -3.04 -14.43
CA LYS A 29 -15.69 -3.63 -14.96
C LYS A 29 -14.84 -2.63 -15.76
N ALA A 30 -15.47 -1.79 -16.59
CA ALA A 30 -14.75 -0.78 -17.37
C ALA A 30 -14.04 0.26 -16.48
N ALA A 31 -14.59 0.58 -15.31
CA ALA A 31 -13.94 1.47 -14.34
C ALA A 31 -12.74 0.79 -13.65
N ILE A 32 -12.83 -0.52 -13.38
CA ILE A 32 -11.72 -1.33 -12.82
C ILE A 32 -10.57 -1.45 -13.83
N GLU A 33 -10.89 -1.66 -15.12
CA GLU A 33 -9.90 -1.81 -16.19
C GLU A 33 -9.23 -0.49 -16.59
N ALA A 34 -9.89 0.65 -16.35
CA ALA A 34 -9.34 1.95 -16.73
C ALA A 34 -8.04 2.25 -15.96
N GLU A 35 -7.03 2.74 -16.67
CA GLU A 35 -5.85 3.32 -16.04
C GLU A 35 -6.25 4.56 -15.23
N THR A 36 -5.81 4.61 -13.98
CA THR A 36 -5.99 5.79 -13.12
C THR A 36 -5.03 6.90 -13.52
N GLU A 37 -5.32 8.15 -13.11
CA GLU A 37 -4.42 9.28 -13.35
C GLU A 37 -3.01 9.03 -12.77
N HIS A 38 -2.92 8.45 -11.58
CA HIS A 38 -1.65 8.11 -10.94
C HIS A 38 -0.86 7.05 -11.73
N GLU A 39 -1.53 6.04 -12.29
CA GLU A 39 -0.89 5.06 -13.17
C GLU A 39 -0.29 5.70 -14.41
N MET A 40 -1.05 6.60 -15.04
CA MET A 40 -0.59 7.34 -16.22
C MET A 40 0.63 8.23 -15.90
N LEU A 41 0.64 8.89 -14.74
CA LEU A 41 1.78 9.70 -14.29
C LEU A 41 3.03 8.85 -14.03
N ILE A 42 2.88 7.67 -13.43
CA ILE A 42 3.97 6.72 -13.24
C ILE A 42 4.51 6.21 -14.58
N ASP A 43 3.62 5.81 -15.50
CA ASP A 43 3.98 5.38 -16.86
C ASP A 43 4.79 6.46 -17.58
N GLN A 44 4.33 7.71 -17.49
CA GLN A 44 5.01 8.87 -18.07
C GLN A 44 6.39 9.10 -17.45
N ALA A 45 6.51 9.00 -16.12
CA ALA A 45 7.79 9.17 -15.42
C ALA A 45 8.82 8.10 -15.81
N LEU A 46 8.36 6.90 -16.14
CA LEU A 46 9.19 5.77 -16.54
C LEU A 46 9.41 5.68 -18.06
N ALA A 47 8.75 6.51 -18.87
CA ALA A 47 8.68 6.41 -20.32
C ALA A 47 10.06 6.30 -21.00
N ARG A 48 11.10 6.97 -20.47
CA ARG A 48 12.46 6.93 -21.03
C ARG A 48 13.14 5.56 -20.93
N TRP A 49 12.63 4.67 -20.08
CA TRP A 49 13.12 3.29 -19.90
C TRP A 49 12.12 2.25 -20.39
N LYS A 50 10.99 2.69 -20.96
CA LYS A 50 9.94 1.81 -21.48
C LYS A 50 10.40 1.14 -22.76
N SER A 51 10.34 -0.18 -22.76
CA SER A 51 10.56 -1.03 -23.94
C SER A 51 9.30 -1.83 -24.22
N VAL A 52 8.90 -1.85 -25.50
CA VAL A 52 7.75 -2.63 -25.97
C VAL A 52 8.28 -3.74 -26.85
N THR A 53 8.11 -4.98 -26.40
CA THR A 53 8.44 -6.17 -27.19
C THR A 53 7.17 -6.83 -27.70
N LYS A 54 7.22 -7.34 -28.92
CA LYS A 54 6.13 -8.10 -29.52
C LYS A 54 6.40 -9.59 -29.29
N ARG A 55 5.39 -10.31 -28.83
CA ARG A 55 5.43 -11.76 -28.69
C ARG A 55 4.15 -12.33 -29.28
N ILE A 56 4.23 -13.52 -29.86
CA ILE A 56 3.03 -14.28 -30.21
C ILE A 56 2.61 -15.08 -28.99
N ASP A 57 1.38 -14.90 -28.52
CA ASP A 57 0.81 -15.71 -27.46
C ASP A 57 0.77 -17.18 -27.93
N PRO A 58 1.41 -18.11 -27.20
CA PRO A 58 1.48 -19.51 -27.64
C PRO A 58 0.11 -20.22 -27.65
N ARG A 59 -0.86 -19.74 -26.85
CA ARG A 59 -2.23 -20.27 -26.73
C ARG A 59 -3.15 -19.68 -27.79
N THR A 60 -3.21 -18.36 -27.93
CA THR A 60 -4.17 -17.68 -28.83
C THR A 60 -3.62 -17.45 -30.24
N LYS A 61 -2.29 -17.52 -30.43
CA LYS A 61 -1.58 -17.16 -31.66
C LYS A 61 -1.68 -15.68 -32.06
N GLU A 62 -2.17 -14.84 -31.16
CA GLU A 62 -2.26 -13.40 -31.38
C GLU A 62 -0.95 -12.68 -31.01
N GLU A 63 -0.69 -11.54 -31.64
CA GLU A 63 0.42 -10.67 -31.26
C GLU A 63 0.05 -9.94 -29.95
N ILE A 64 0.77 -10.25 -28.89
CA ILE A 64 0.73 -9.52 -27.62
C ILE A 64 1.92 -8.55 -27.54
N ARG A 65 1.68 -7.40 -26.91
CA ARG A 65 2.71 -6.41 -26.60
C ARG A 65 3.08 -6.54 -25.14
N LEU A 66 4.35 -6.81 -24.87
CA LEU A 66 4.92 -6.84 -23.54
C LEU A 66 5.62 -5.52 -23.28
N ILE A 67 5.12 -4.78 -22.30
CA ILE A 67 5.74 -3.56 -21.80
C ILE A 67 6.69 -3.96 -20.68
N THR A 68 7.94 -3.49 -20.77
CA THR A 68 8.97 -3.70 -19.75
C THR A 68 9.66 -2.37 -19.49
N TYR A 69 10.08 -2.16 -18.24
CA TYR A 69 10.88 -0.98 -17.87
C TYR A 69 12.30 -1.41 -17.55
N HIS A 70 13.28 -0.82 -18.23
CA HIS A 70 14.67 -1.00 -17.86
C HIS A 70 14.90 -0.49 -16.43
N GLY A 71 15.23 -1.38 -15.49
CA GLY A 71 15.16 -1.07 -14.06
C GLY A 71 14.27 -1.98 -13.24
N LEU A 72 13.25 -2.56 -13.86
CA LEU A 72 12.20 -3.36 -13.22
C LEU A 72 12.04 -4.73 -13.88
N GLU A 73 13.09 -5.23 -14.55
CA GLU A 73 13.02 -6.43 -15.38
C GLU A 73 12.75 -7.71 -14.58
N THR A 74 13.12 -7.72 -13.29
CA THR A 74 13.11 -8.92 -12.44
C THR A 74 11.93 -8.98 -11.47
N TYR A 75 10.99 -8.03 -11.52
CA TYR A 75 9.96 -7.86 -10.49
C TYR A 75 10.58 -7.73 -9.09
N PRO A 76 11.04 -6.53 -8.70
CA PRO A 76 11.66 -6.32 -7.39
C PRO A 76 10.71 -6.80 -6.28
N GLY A 77 11.26 -7.54 -5.30
CA GLY A 77 10.49 -8.05 -4.17
C GLY A 77 10.57 -7.15 -2.93
N SER A 78 11.51 -6.20 -2.92
CA SER A 78 11.70 -5.25 -1.82
C SER A 78 12.18 -3.90 -2.34
N PHE A 79 12.07 -2.86 -1.51
CA PHE A 79 12.65 -1.55 -1.79
C PHE A 79 14.16 -1.61 -2.08
N ALA A 80 14.91 -2.48 -1.40
CA ALA A 80 16.34 -2.63 -1.58
C ALA A 80 16.73 -3.14 -2.99
N ASP A 81 15.80 -3.80 -3.69
CA ASP A 81 16.00 -4.29 -5.05
C ASP A 81 15.75 -3.20 -6.11
N LEU A 82 15.13 -2.07 -5.72
CA LEU A 82 14.85 -0.98 -6.65
C LEU A 82 16.12 -0.23 -7.03
N LYS A 83 16.29 -0.01 -8.34
CA LYS A 83 17.40 0.82 -8.83
C LYS A 83 17.13 2.29 -8.46
N PRO A 84 18.14 3.07 -8.04
CA PRO A 84 17.95 4.45 -7.59
C PRO A 84 17.20 5.36 -8.56
N HIS A 85 17.46 5.24 -9.86
CA HIS A 85 16.78 6.06 -10.86
C HIS A 85 15.30 5.72 -11.03
N ILE A 86 14.87 4.51 -10.68
CA ILE A 86 13.46 4.13 -10.65
C ILE A 86 12.79 4.76 -9.43
N ILE A 87 13.44 4.68 -8.27
CA ILE A 87 12.97 5.34 -7.04
C ILE A 87 12.76 6.83 -7.30
N ASP A 88 13.76 7.50 -7.89
CA ASP A 88 13.69 8.93 -8.21
C ASP A 88 12.52 9.26 -9.16
N ALA A 89 12.34 8.47 -10.22
CA ALA A 89 11.30 8.72 -11.22
C ALA A 89 9.89 8.48 -10.68
N VAL A 90 9.67 7.35 -10.00
CA VAL A 90 8.36 6.99 -9.42
C VAL A 90 7.99 7.94 -8.29
N SER A 91 8.95 8.34 -7.45
CA SER A 91 8.73 9.34 -6.40
C SER A 91 8.40 10.73 -6.95
N ALA A 92 8.88 11.06 -8.16
CA ALA A 92 8.64 12.33 -8.82
C ALA A 92 7.39 12.35 -9.71
N ALA A 93 6.77 11.18 -9.99
CA ALA A 93 5.58 11.08 -10.84
C ALA A 93 4.42 11.91 -10.28
N TYR A 94 4.21 11.83 -8.97
CA TYR A 94 3.32 12.68 -8.18
C TYR A 94 3.74 12.68 -6.71
N PRO A 95 3.37 13.72 -5.92
CA PRO A 95 3.84 13.86 -4.54
C PRO A 95 3.55 12.64 -3.68
N ILE A 96 4.54 12.21 -2.90
CA ILE A 96 4.36 11.22 -1.83
C ILE A 96 3.64 11.90 -0.65
N PRO A 97 2.61 11.26 -0.07
CA PRO A 97 1.95 11.77 1.13
C PRO A 97 2.94 12.04 2.27
N VAL A 98 2.81 13.23 2.88
CA VAL A 98 3.71 13.68 3.96
C VAL A 98 3.40 12.95 5.27
N GLU A 99 2.12 12.75 5.56
CA GLU A 99 1.65 12.05 6.76
C GLU A 99 1.60 10.54 6.52
N LEU A 100 1.98 9.73 7.52
CA LEU A 100 1.98 8.26 7.37
C LEU A 100 0.59 7.71 7.04
N ARG A 101 -0.46 8.33 7.58
CA ARG A 101 -1.85 7.98 7.24
C ARG A 101 -2.13 8.04 5.74
N GLY A 102 -1.63 9.07 5.06
CA GLY A 102 -1.79 9.19 3.62
C GLY A 102 -0.98 8.15 2.85
N VAL A 103 0.19 7.77 3.36
CA VAL A 103 1.02 6.71 2.77
C VAL A 103 0.31 5.36 2.88
N LEU A 104 -0.25 5.03 4.05
CA LEU A 104 -1.01 3.79 4.25
C LEU A 104 -2.25 3.76 3.36
N GLN A 105 -3.00 4.87 3.29
CA GLN A 105 -4.17 4.96 2.43
C GLN A 105 -3.82 4.72 0.96
N GLU A 106 -2.78 5.38 0.45
CA GLU A 106 -2.35 5.19 -0.94
C GLU A 106 -1.94 3.73 -1.21
N TYR A 107 -1.23 3.09 -0.28
CA TYR A 107 -0.86 1.69 -0.40
C TYR A 107 -2.10 0.77 -0.45
N GLN A 108 -3.08 1.01 0.43
CA GLN A 108 -4.33 0.25 0.48
C GLN A 108 -5.16 0.44 -0.79
N ASP A 109 -5.23 1.66 -1.32
CA ASP A 109 -5.92 1.94 -2.59
C ASP A 109 -5.33 1.12 -3.75
N TRP A 110 -4.00 0.92 -3.77
CA TRP A 110 -3.34 0.06 -4.75
C TRP A 110 -3.64 -1.43 -4.55
N GLN A 111 -3.64 -1.91 -3.29
CA GLN A 111 -4.02 -3.30 -3.01
C GLN A 111 -5.47 -3.59 -3.41
N ASP A 112 -6.39 -2.68 -3.09
CA ASP A 112 -7.81 -2.81 -3.43
C ASP A 112 -8.00 -2.85 -4.96
N LEU A 113 -7.35 -1.95 -5.69
CA LEU A 113 -7.41 -1.94 -7.16
C LEU A 113 -6.79 -3.21 -7.78
N ARG A 114 -5.66 -3.69 -7.22
CA ARG A 114 -5.02 -4.95 -7.65
C ARG A 114 -5.97 -6.12 -7.45
N ALA A 115 -6.58 -6.24 -6.27
CA ALA A 115 -7.51 -7.31 -5.96
C ALA A 115 -8.75 -7.25 -6.86
N ALA A 116 -9.32 -6.06 -7.08
CA ALA A 116 -10.45 -5.85 -7.99
C ALA A 116 -10.11 -6.28 -9.43
N ARG A 117 -8.94 -5.89 -9.95
CA ARG A 117 -8.49 -6.27 -11.30
C ARG A 117 -8.19 -7.75 -11.42
N TYR A 118 -7.61 -8.36 -10.39
CA TYR A 118 -7.36 -9.79 -10.37
C TYR A 118 -8.67 -10.58 -10.40
N GLN A 119 -9.62 -10.26 -9.52
CA GLN A 119 -10.88 -10.99 -9.42
C GLN A 119 -11.82 -10.77 -10.61
N VAL A 120 -11.96 -9.52 -11.09
CA VAL A 120 -12.95 -9.18 -12.14
C VAL A 120 -12.39 -9.29 -13.55
N CYS A 121 -11.07 -9.08 -13.72
CA CYS A 121 -10.44 -8.95 -15.04
C CYS A 121 -9.38 -10.02 -15.30
N GLY A 122 -8.90 -10.74 -14.29
CA GLY A 122 -7.76 -11.66 -14.40
C GLY A 122 -6.46 -10.95 -14.78
N TRP A 123 -6.32 -9.68 -14.41
CA TRP A 123 -5.22 -8.80 -14.83
C TRP A 123 -4.35 -8.36 -13.65
N GLU A 124 -3.03 -8.28 -13.88
CA GLU A 124 -2.02 -7.80 -12.92
C GLU A 124 -1.67 -6.32 -13.17
N MET A 125 -1.32 -5.59 -12.09
CA MET A 125 -0.93 -4.18 -12.20
C MET A 125 0.40 -3.94 -12.93
N SER A 126 0.60 -2.71 -13.40
CA SER A 126 1.83 -2.31 -14.07
C SER A 126 3.05 -2.35 -13.13
N GLN A 127 4.23 -2.71 -13.67
CA GLN A 127 5.48 -2.78 -12.90
C GLN A 127 5.82 -1.46 -12.19
N GLY A 128 5.42 -0.32 -12.76
CA GLY A 128 5.64 0.99 -12.16
C GLY A 128 4.83 1.20 -10.88
N VAL A 129 3.60 0.68 -10.82
CA VAL A 129 2.79 0.70 -9.59
C VAL A 129 3.42 -0.20 -8.54
N GLY A 130 3.91 -1.39 -8.91
CA GLY A 130 4.67 -2.25 -8.00
C GLY A 130 5.87 -1.55 -7.37
N ALA A 131 6.62 -0.77 -8.17
CA ALA A 131 7.70 0.05 -7.64
C ALA A 131 7.22 1.15 -6.68
N ARG A 132 6.03 1.75 -6.93
CA ARG A 132 5.42 2.74 -6.03
C ARG A 132 5.02 2.10 -4.71
N GLU A 133 4.41 0.93 -4.73
CA GLU A 133 4.02 0.18 -3.53
C GLU A 133 5.24 -0.09 -2.64
N LEU A 134 6.32 -0.63 -3.20
CA LEU A 134 7.57 -0.87 -2.45
C LEU A 134 8.17 0.41 -1.82
N ILE A 135 8.01 1.58 -2.45
CA ILE A 135 8.43 2.87 -1.87
C ILE A 135 7.51 3.25 -0.68
N LEU A 136 6.21 3.04 -0.79
CA LEU A 136 5.26 3.31 0.29
C LEU A 136 5.49 2.37 1.49
N GLU A 137 5.77 1.10 1.23
CA GLU A 137 6.14 0.10 2.24
C GLU A 137 7.40 0.49 3.01
N ASP A 138 8.46 0.92 2.30
CA ASP A 138 9.69 1.42 2.92
C ASP A 138 9.39 2.61 3.82
N ILE A 139 8.56 3.55 3.36
CA ILE A 139 8.17 4.71 4.15
C ILE A 139 7.41 4.30 5.42
N LEU A 140 6.43 3.42 5.32
CA LEU A 140 5.65 2.91 6.47
C LEU A 140 6.55 2.17 7.46
N SER A 141 7.60 1.53 6.97
CA SER A 141 8.55 0.77 7.78
C SER A 141 9.63 1.66 8.42
N ASN A 142 10.06 2.75 7.76
CA ASN A 142 11.28 3.45 8.15
C ASN A 142 11.12 4.94 8.49
N ARG A 143 10.13 5.67 7.94
CA ARG A 143 9.94 7.10 8.25
C ARG A 143 9.59 7.27 9.73
N PRO A 144 10.27 8.12 10.52
CA PRO A 144 9.94 8.31 11.95
C PRO A 144 8.51 8.83 12.17
N GLY A 145 7.79 8.24 13.10
CA GLY A 145 6.49 8.72 13.54
C GLY A 145 6.63 9.91 14.48
N LYS A 146 5.80 10.94 14.30
CA LYS A 146 5.87 12.20 15.07
C LYS A 146 4.63 12.45 15.92
N THR A 147 3.60 11.63 15.77
CA THR A 147 2.32 11.76 16.44
C THR A 147 1.82 10.40 16.93
N LEU A 148 0.83 10.39 17.84
CA LEU A 148 0.12 9.15 18.18
C LEU A 148 -0.63 8.57 16.98
N ASP A 149 -1.03 9.42 16.02
CA ASP A 149 -1.66 8.98 14.78
C ASP A 149 -0.71 8.13 13.95
N ASP A 150 0.55 8.55 13.83
CA ASP A 150 1.60 7.81 13.12
C ASP A 150 1.85 6.42 13.73
N ILE A 151 1.81 6.32 15.06
CA ILE A 151 1.94 5.03 15.76
C ILE A 151 0.75 4.13 15.47
N ALA A 152 -0.47 4.67 15.48
CA ALA A 152 -1.67 3.92 15.15
C ALA A 152 -1.61 3.40 13.70
N VAL A 153 -1.18 4.24 12.76
CA VAL A 153 -0.94 3.87 11.36
C VAL A 153 0.09 2.75 11.26
N ARG A 154 1.21 2.85 11.98
CA ARG A 154 2.25 1.80 11.97
C ARG A 154 1.77 0.49 12.57
N ALA A 155 0.94 0.53 13.61
CA ALA A 155 0.31 -0.67 14.16
C ALA A 155 -0.65 -1.33 13.14
N THR A 156 -1.41 -0.55 12.38
CA THR A 156 -2.24 -1.07 11.28
C THR A 156 -1.39 -1.69 10.18
N TRP A 157 -0.31 -1.01 9.76
CA TRP A 157 0.66 -1.54 8.80
C TRP A 157 1.29 -2.87 9.26
N TRP A 158 1.75 -2.92 10.52
CA TRP A 158 2.28 -4.16 11.07
C TRP A 158 1.25 -5.28 11.09
N HIS A 159 0.00 -4.97 11.44
CA HIS A 159 -1.07 -5.97 11.42
C HIS A 159 -1.32 -6.52 10.02
N SER A 160 -1.35 -5.67 8.97
CA SER A 160 -1.59 -6.13 7.60
C SER A 160 -0.48 -7.05 7.10
N GLN A 161 0.78 -6.73 7.41
CA GLN A 161 1.93 -7.59 7.08
C GLN A 161 1.85 -8.96 7.74
N CYS A 162 1.39 -9.02 9.01
CA CYS A 162 1.17 -10.29 9.70
C CYS A 162 0.05 -11.15 9.10
N THR A 163 -0.92 -10.54 8.40
CA THR A 163 -2.10 -11.25 7.85
C THR A 163 -1.92 -11.70 6.41
N GLU A 164 -1.12 -10.98 5.62
CA GLU A 164 -0.95 -11.24 4.18
C GLU A 164 0.11 -12.31 3.91
N ASP A 165 1.17 -12.37 4.72
CA ASP A 165 2.28 -13.30 4.54
C ASP A 165 2.37 -14.25 5.74
N PHE A 166 1.88 -15.48 5.58
CA PHE A 166 2.05 -16.55 6.59
C PHE A 166 3.53 -16.86 6.91
N ASP A 167 4.45 -16.42 6.06
CA ASP A 167 5.89 -16.66 6.12
C ASP A 167 6.71 -15.37 6.35
N VAL A 168 6.11 -14.24 6.78
CA VAL A 168 6.93 -13.08 7.19
C VAL A 168 7.89 -13.55 8.28
N GLY A 169 9.19 -13.56 7.98
CA GLY A 169 10.21 -14.02 8.90
C GLY A 169 10.18 -13.19 10.19
N ASN A 170 10.49 -13.83 11.31
CA ASN A 170 10.55 -13.19 12.63
C ASN A 170 11.38 -11.88 12.62
N GLU A 171 12.39 -11.78 11.75
CA GLU A 171 13.23 -10.58 11.60
C GLU A 171 12.44 -9.34 11.16
N THR A 172 11.55 -9.45 10.17
CA THR A 172 10.73 -8.30 9.73
C THR A 172 9.74 -7.88 10.82
N HIS A 173 9.18 -8.84 11.56
CA HIS A 173 8.31 -8.55 12.71
C HIS A 173 9.06 -7.79 13.80
N ASP A 174 10.26 -8.27 14.15
CA ASP A 174 11.10 -7.65 15.17
C ASP A 174 11.48 -6.21 14.76
N GLN A 175 11.85 -5.99 13.50
CA GLN A 175 12.17 -4.65 12.97
C GLN A 175 10.97 -3.68 13.04
N LEU A 176 9.77 -4.11 12.63
CA LEU A 176 8.56 -3.29 12.71
C LEU A 176 8.20 -2.96 14.16
N HIS A 177 8.29 -3.94 15.05
CA HIS A 177 8.06 -3.74 16.47
C HIS A 177 9.07 -2.77 17.09
N GLU A 178 10.37 -2.93 16.80
CA GLU A 178 11.43 -2.01 17.25
C GLU A 178 11.18 -0.57 16.78
N ARG A 179 10.70 -0.39 15.55
CA ARG A 179 10.36 0.94 15.02
C ARG A 179 9.18 1.57 15.75
N ILE A 180 8.14 0.81 16.08
CA ILE A 180 7.01 1.30 16.90
C ILE A 180 7.51 1.75 18.28
N LEU A 181 8.38 0.95 18.92
CA LEU A 181 8.96 1.30 20.21
C LEU A 181 9.81 2.57 20.14
N ALA A 182 10.57 2.75 19.06
CA ALA A 182 11.36 3.96 18.82
C ALA A 182 10.47 5.20 18.65
N ASP A 183 9.34 5.10 17.93
CA ASP A 183 8.37 6.20 17.82
C ASP A 183 7.76 6.57 19.18
N ILE A 184 7.39 5.58 19.99
CA ILE A 184 6.87 5.79 21.36
C ILE A 184 7.91 6.52 22.22
N ALA A 185 9.17 6.12 22.13
CA ALA A 185 10.27 6.74 22.87
C ALA A 185 10.47 8.20 22.44
N GLU A 186 10.41 8.50 21.14
CA GLU A 186 10.53 9.86 20.60
C GLU A 186 9.39 10.77 21.09
N LEU A 187 8.14 10.28 21.04
CA LEU A 187 6.98 11.00 21.58
C LEU A 187 7.08 11.24 23.08
N SER A 188 7.61 10.26 23.83
CA SER A 188 7.74 10.35 25.29
C SER A 188 8.86 11.32 25.70
N ALA A 189 9.90 11.45 24.86
CA ALA A 189 11.01 12.37 25.07
C ALA A 189 10.69 13.81 24.63
N ALA A 190 9.68 14.00 23.77
CA ALA A 190 9.21 15.33 23.38
C ALA A 190 8.79 16.09 24.66
N PRO A 191 9.40 17.26 24.96
CA PRO A 191 9.05 18.00 26.15
C PRO A 191 7.56 18.30 26.08
N HIS A 192 6.80 17.77 27.04
CA HIS A 192 5.44 18.20 27.27
C HIS A 192 5.49 19.72 27.25
N ALA A 193 4.70 20.36 26.38
CA ALA A 193 4.50 21.79 26.40
C ALA A 193 3.74 22.14 27.70
N ALA A 194 4.41 21.95 28.83
CA ALA A 194 3.95 22.27 30.15
C ALA A 194 4.22 23.77 30.32
N ARG A 195 3.18 24.56 30.07
CA ARG A 195 2.68 25.56 31.01
C ARG A 195 1.40 26.15 30.45
N VAL A 196 0.28 25.52 30.80
CA VAL A 196 -0.95 26.28 31.06
C VAL A 196 -0.54 27.42 32.00
N SER A 197 -0.55 28.63 31.48
CA SER A 197 -0.26 29.84 32.24
C SER A 197 -1.21 29.89 33.43
N THR A 198 -0.67 29.67 34.64
CA THR A 198 -1.37 29.95 35.90
C THR A 198 -1.54 31.46 36.15
N GLY A 199 -1.34 32.30 35.13
CA GLY A 199 -1.48 33.76 35.18
C GLY A 199 -2.91 34.28 35.39
N PHE A 200 -3.93 33.41 35.48
CA PHE A 200 -5.32 33.88 35.62
C PHE A 200 -5.78 34.08 37.08
N LEU A 201 -5.05 33.62 38.10
CA LEU A 201 -5.50 33.72 39.50
C LEU A 201 -4.85 34.83 40.36
N SER A 202 -3.90 35.60 39.84
CA SER A 202 -3.28 36.69 40.63
C SER A 202 -3.96 38.06 40.51
N ARG A 203 -5.03 38.21 39.71
CA ARG A 203 -5.74 39.51 39.54
C ARG A 203 -6.89 39.79 40.51
N TRP A 204 -7.29 38.85 41.37
CA TRP A 204 -8.46 39.03 42.25
C TRP A 204 -8.17 39.25 43.75
N LEU A 205 -6.91 39.25 44.18
CA LEU A 205 -6.54 39.46 45.61
C LEU A 205 -5.99 40.86 45.94
N LYS A 206 -6.17 41.87 45.07
CA LYS A 206 -5.76 43.27 45.34
C LYS A 206 -6.87 44.30 45.13
N LYS A 207 -8.08 44.02 45.61
CA LYS A 207 -9.07 45.07 45.91
C LYS A 207 -9.67 44.82 47.29
N GLY A 208 -8.97 45.30 48.29
CA GLY A 208 -9.33 45.16 49.69
C GLY A 208 -8.29 45.89 50.55
N SER A 209 -8.11 47.18 50.32
CA SER A 209 -7.60 48.14 51.30
C SER A 209 -8.04 49.54 50.95
#